data_AF-A0A6I9YUH8-F1
#
_entry.id   AF-A0A6I9YUH8-F1
#
_cell.length_a   1.000
_cell.length_b   1.000
_cell.length_c   1.000
_cell.angle_alpha   90.00
_cell.angle_beta   90.00
_cell.angle_gamma   90.00
#
_symmetry.space_group_name_H-M   'P 1'
#
loop_
_entity.id
_entity.type
_entity.pdbx_description
1 polymer ?
#
loop_
_entity_poly.entity_id
_entity_poly.type
_entity_poly.pdbx_seq_one_letter_code
_entity_poly.pdbx_strand_id
1 'polypeptide(L)'
;MYQPPEKGYEEVILIPKGSVRIDIRELNHSLSYLALRGENDEYFVNGKLSIDPPRRFDIAGTTFHYGRSQDEPESLEALGPTNITLVVMVLVREELQRIRYKFNAPIVRNSMAQYLWQYVSWTKCSAICAGGSQVQPVVCRNQADSSTVLNHFCNPETKLPERQRPCNTEPCPPAWVIGNWSECSRSCNQGVRTR
;
A
#
# COMPACT_ATOMS: atom_id res chain seq x y z
N MET A 1 -18.85 5.58 -12.10
CA MET A 1 -18.44 4.23 -12.53
C MET A 1 -16.95 4.14 -12.28
N TYR A 2 -16.50 3.25 -11.40
CA TYR A 2 -15.07 3.06 -11.13
C TYR A 2 -14.51 2.20 -12.27
N GLN A 3 -13.75 2.80 -13.18
CA GLN A 3 -13.02 2.05 -14.20
C GLN A 3 -11.81 1.42 -13.50
N PRO A 4 -11.67 0.09 -13.47
CA PRO A 4 -10.46 -0.52 -12.93
C PRO A 4 -9.25 -0.01 -13.72
N PRO A 5 -8.08 0.15 -13.09
CA PRO A 5 -6.88 0.56 -13.81
C PRO A 5 -6.65 -0.34 -15.03
N GLU A 6 -6.32 0.27 -16.17
CA GLU A 6 -6.02 -0.44 -17.40
C GLU A 6 -4.97 -1.52 -17.10
N LYS A 7 -5.29 -2.76 -17.48
CA LYS A 7 -4.55 -3.98 -17.12
C LYS A 7 -3.03 -3.76 -17.32
N GLY A 8 -2.29 -3.67 -16.22
CA GLY A 8 -0.83 -3.46 -16.20
C GLY A 8 -0.34 -2.14 -15.61
N TYR A 9 -1.22 -1.16 -15.36
CA TYR A 9 -0.84 0.06 -14.63
C TYR A 9 -1.13 -0.06 -13.13
N GLU A 10 -0.12 0.19 -12.30
CA GLU A 10 -0.24 0.28 -10.85
C GLU A 10 -0.07 1.72 -10.36
N GLU A 11 -0.87 2.12 -9.37
CA GLU A 11 -0.77 3.45 -8.76
C GLU A 11 0.36 3.47 -7.72
N VAL A 12 1.23 4.49 -7.79
CA VAL A 12 2.35 4.66 -6.87
C VAL A 12 2.05 5.71 -5.81
N ILE A 13 1.68 6.92 -6.22
CA ILE A 13 1.45 8.05 -5.31
C ILE A 13 0.62 9.16 -5.97
N LEU A 14 -0.12 9.91 -5.15
CA LEU A 14 -0.81 11.13 -5.55
C LEU A 14 0.09 12.35 -5.31
N ILE A 15 0.15 13.26 -6.28
CA ILE A 15 0.78 14.57 -6.16
C ILE A 15 -0.34 15.62 -6.09
N PRO A 16 -0.63 16.19 -4.91
CA PRO A 16 -1.69 17.18 -4.76
C PRO A 16 -1.45 18.42 -5.64
N LYS A 17 -2.55 19.01 -6.13
CA LYS A 17 -2.54 20.35 -6.74
C LYS A 17 -1.77 21.34 -5.85
N GLY A 18 -0.79 22.04 -6.41
CA GLY A 18 0.02 23.05 -5.73
C GLY A 18 1.39 22.53 -5.30
N SER A 19 1.71 21.27 -5.59
CA SER A 19 3.01 20.68 -5.23
C SER A 19 4.14 21.24 -6.08
N VAL A 20 5.33 21.36 -5.49
CA VAL A 20 6.56 21.88 -6.12
C VAL A 20 7.74 20.93 -5.91
N ARG A 21 8.83 21.11 -6.67
CA ARG A 21 10.06 20.31 -6.59
C ARG A 21 9.79 18.80 -6.68
N ILE A 22 9.01 18.41 -7.68
CA ILE A 22 8.63 17.04 -7.97
C ILE A 22 9.82 16.34 -8.63
N ASP A 23 10.24 15.23 -8.06
CA ASP A 23 11.34 14.38 -8.51
C ASP A 23 10.93 12.92 -8.29
N ILE A 24 10.59 12.21 -9.37
CA ILE A 24 10.20 10.81 -9.38
C ILE A 24 11.17 10.05 -10.25
N ARG A 25 11.84 9.04 -9.70
CA ARG A 25 12.89 8.30 -10.42
C ARG A 25 12.87 6.83 -10.06
N GLU A 26 13.17 5.99 -11.04
CA GLU A 26 13.55 4.61 -10.77
C GLU A 26 14.93 4.56 -10.10
N LEU A 27 15.15 3.61 -9.17
CA LEU A 27 16.47 3.44 -8.55
C LEU A 27 17.45 2.66 -9.43
N ASN A 28 16.92 1.80 -10.30
CA ASN A 28 17.66 0.91 -11.18
C ASN A 28 16.95 0.88 -12.53
N HIS A 29 17.66 0.52 -13.60
CA HIS A 29 17.03 0.28 -14.90
C HIS A 29 16.05 -0.90 -14.81
N SER A 30 14.82 -0.66 -15.26
CA SER A 30 13.77 -1.66 -15.34
C SER A 30 13.21 -1.75 -16.77
N LEU A 31 12.36 -2.74 -17.03
CA LEU A 31 11.49 -2.80 -18.23
C LEU A 31 10.14 -2.11 -18.03
N SER A 32 9.84 -1.64 -16.83
CA SER A 32 8.62 -0.90 -16.50
C SER A 32 8.75 0.57 -16.89
N TYR A 33 7.62 1.29 -16.93
CA TYR A 33 7.58 2.69 -17.35
C TYR A 33 6.74 3.53 -16.38
N LEU A 34 7.30 4.61 -15.86
CA LEU A 34 6.57 5.66 -15.14
C LEU A 34 5.54 6.30 -16.06
N ALA A 35 4.37 6.59 -15.53
CA ALA A 35 3.29 7.25 -16.23
C ALA A 35 2.65 8.30 -15.33
N LEU A 36 2.07 9.32 -15.96
CA LEU A 36 1.47 10.44 -15.25
C LEU A 36 0.04 10.62 -15.72
N ARG A 37 -0.91 10.51 -14.78
CA ARG A 37 -2.36 10.57 -15.04
C ARG A 37 -2.99 11.70 -14.23
N GLY A 38 -3.99 12.37 -14.78
CA GLY A 38 -4.85 13.31 -14.04
C GLY A 38 -5.93 12.60 -13.25
N GLU A 39 -6.59 13.31 -12.33
CA GLU A 39 -7.76 12.76 -11.59
C GLU A 39 -8.95 12.38 -12.50
N ASN A 40 -9.01 12.95 -13.72
CA ASN A 40 -10.04 12.68 -14.73
C ASN A 40 -9.75 11.44 -15.60
N ASP A 41 -8.82 10.56 -15.18
CA ASP A 41 -8.36 9.39 -15.93
C ASP A 41 -7.62 9.70 -17.25
N GLU A 42 -7.24 10.96 -17.46
CA GLU A 42 -6.46 11.37 -18.63
C GLU A 42 -4.96 11.15 -18.38
N TYR A 43 -4.30 10.38 -19.25
CA TYR A 43 -2.86 10.22 -19.20
C TYR A 43 -2.15 11.34 -19.93
N PHE A 44 -1.21 11.99 -19.24
CA PHE A 44 -0.34 13.04 -19.78
C PHE A 44 1.01 12.51 -20.25
N VAL A 45 1.51 11.45 -19.61
CA VAL A 45 2.78 10.78 -19.95
C VAL A 45 2.57 9.28 -19.89
N ASN A 46 3.05 8.55 -20.92
CA ASN A 46 3.06 7.08 -21.00
C ASN A 46 1.71 6.41 -20.65
N GLY A 47 0.66 6.71 -21.41
CA GLY A 47 -0.68 6.16 -21.20
C GLY A 47 -1.18 5.29 -22.35
N LYS A 48 -2.31 4.58 -22.12
CA LYS A 48 -3.00 3.80 -23.16
C LYS A 48 -2.08 2.79 -23.86
N LEU A 49 -1.15 2.18 -23.12
CA LEU A 49 -0.12 1.26 -23.62
C LEU A 49 0.86 1.87 -24.64
N SER A 50 0.91 3.20 -24.74
CA SER A 50 1.86 3.95 -25.56
C SER A 50 2.99 4.51 -24.69
N ILE A 51 4.22 4.47 -25.21
CA ILE A 51 5.40 5.00 -24.54
C ILE A 51 5.87 6.23 -25.30
N ASP A 52 5.87 7.37 -24.61
CA ASP A 52 6.40 8.62 -25.11
C ASP A 52 7.94 8.58 -25.19
N PRO A 53 8.56 9.29 -26.14
CA PRO A 53 10.00 9.52 -26.12
C PRO A 53 10.38 10.52 -25.00
N PRO A 54 11.63 10.48 -24.48
CA PRO A 54 12.14 11.48 -23.53
C PRO A 54 11.96 12.90 -24.07
N ARG A 55 11.20 13.74 -23.34
CA ARG A 55 10.90 15.12 -23.74
C ARG A 55 10.33 15.94 -22.58
N ARG A 56 10.08 17.21 -22.87
CA ARG A 56 9.35 18.13 -21.98
C ARG A 56 7.85 18.09 -22.29
N PHE A 57 7.03 18.15 -21.24
CA PHE A 57 5.57 18.17 -21.29
C PHE A 57 5.06 19.38 -20.50
N ASP A 58 4.37 20.30 -21.16
CA ASP A 58 3.72 21.44 -20.49
C ASP A 58 2.31 21.05 -20.08
N ILE A 59 2.18 20.53 -18.86
CA ILE A 59 0.98 19.88 -18.34
C ILE A 59 0.76 20.27 -16.88
N ALA A 60 -0.47 20.23 -16.40
CA ALA A 60 -0.80 20.56 -15.00
C ALA A 60 -0.22 21.91 -14.52
N GLY A 61 -0.09 22.89 -15.42
CA GLY A 61 0.42 24.23 -15.09
C GLY A 61 1.93 24.34 -14.85
N THR A 62 2.70 23.30 -15.15
CA THR A 62 4.18 23.30 -15.05
C THR A 62 4.78 22.50 -16.20
N THR A 63 6.10 22.61 -16.39
CA THR A 63 6.83 21.74 -17.31
C THR A 63 7.34 20.51 -16.58
N PHE A 64 6.93 19.33 -17.04
CA PHE A 64 7.51 18.05 -16.65
C PHE A 64 8.62 17.65 -17.62
N HIS A 65 9.74 17.21 -17.08
CA HIS A 65 10.86 16.66 -17.81
C HIS A 65 10.83 15.15 -17.63
N TYR A 66 10.49 14.43 -18.69
CA TYR A 66 10.52 12.98 -18.72
C TYR A 66 11.79 12.52 -19.42
N GLY A 67 12.61 11.75 -18.70
CA GLY A 67 13.92 11.31 -19.12
C GLY A 67 14.08 9.80 -18.98
N ARG A 68 14.70 9.16 -19.97
CA ARG A 68 15.16 7.77 -19.91
C ARG A 68 16.31 7.60 -20.90
N SER A 69 17.46 7.15 -20.43
CA SER A 69 18.64 6.91 -21.30
C SER A 69 19.30 5.57 -20.96
N GLN A 70 20.42 5.26 -21.62
CA GLN A 70 21.21 4.07 -21.28
C GLN A 70 21.97 4.23 -19.96
N ASP A 71 22.32 5.46 -19.58
CA ASP A 71 23.18 5.74 -18.42
C ASP A 71 22.39 6.18 -17.18
N GLU A 72 21.16 6.67 -17.37
CA GLU A 72 20.32 7.17 -16.28
C GLU A 72 18.98 6.42 -16.26
N PRO A 73 18.55 5.92 -15.07
CA PRO A 73 17.22 5.37 -14.88
C PRO A 73 16.12 6.38 -15.20
N GLU A 74 14.93 5.88 -15.48
CA GLU A 74 13.80 6.72 -15.86
C GLU A 74 13.43 7.75 -14.78
N SER A 75 13.13 8.97 -15.20
CA SER A 75 12.76 10.08 -14.33
C SER A 75 11.62 10.94 -14.88
N LEU A 76 10.87 11.52 -13.94
CA LEU A 76 9.83 12.53 -14.13
C LEU A 76 10.04 13.65 -13.12
N GLU A 77 10.48 14.81 -13.62
CA GLU A 77 10.87 15.95 -12.78
C GLU A 77 10.08 17.20 -13.17
N ALA A 78 9.64 17.98 -12.18
CA ALA A 78 8.99 19.27 -12.41
C ALA A 78 9.22 20.24 -11.26
N LEU A 79 9.39 21.52 -11.58
CA LEU A 79 9.53 22.55 -10.55
C LEU A 79 8.19 22.86 -9.85
N GLY A 80 7.05 22.70 -10.55
CA GLY A 80 5.73 23.11 -10.07
C GLY A 80 5.55 24.64 -10.10
N PRO A 81 4.51 25.18 -9.46
CA PRO A 81 3.43 24.46 -8.77
C PRO A 81 2.48 23.78 -9.75
N THR A 82 1.98 22.59 -9.39
CA THR A 82 0.91 21.96 -10.17
C THR A 82 -0.42 22.70 -9.98
N ASN A 83 -1.24 22.81 -11.02
CA ASN A 83 -2.57 23.44 -10.95
C ASN A 83 -3.72 22.43 -10.82
N ILE A 84 -3.42 21.14 -10.94
CA ILE A 84 -4.31 19.98 -10.73
C ILE A 84 -3.58 18.92 -9.91
N THR A 85 -4.33 18.00 -9.31
CA THR A 85 -3.78 16.80 -8.67
C THR A 85 -3.42 15.77 -9.74
N LEU A 86 -2.29 15.09 -9.55
CA LEU A 86 -1.77 14.10 -10.47
C LEU A 86 -1.61 12.76 -9.75
N VAL A 87 -1.67 11.69 -10.52
CA VAL A 87 -1.46 10.32 -10.06
C VAL A 87 -0.25 9.76 -10.81
N VAL A 88 0.77 9.37 -10.06
CA VAL A 88 1.93 8.66 -10.58
C VAL A 88 1.53 7.20 -10.73
N MET A 89 1.61 6.71 -11.96
CA MET A 89 1.30 5.34 -12.33
C MET A 89 2.59 4.66 -12.81
N VAL A 90 2.63 3.33 -12.80
CA VAL A 90 3.68 2.54 -13.43
C VAL A 90 3.07 1.47 -14.30
N LEU A 91 3.47 1.42 -15.57
CA LEU A 91 3.22 0.26 -16.43
C LEU A 91 4.19 -0.87 -16.07
N VAL A 92 3.67 -1.87 -15.36
CA VAL A 92 4.44 -3.02 -14.88
C VAL A 92 4.69 -4.00 -16.02
N ARG A 93 5.96 -4.17 -16.42
CA ARG A 93 6.38 -5.18 -17.41
C ARG A 93 7.21 -6.31 -16.80
N GLU A 94 7.69 -6.12 -15.60
CA GLU A 94 8.49 -7.07 -14.82
C GLU A 94 8.24 -6.83 -13.31
N GLU A 95 8.89 -7.61 -12.45
CA GLU A 95 8.80 -7.40 -11.00
C GLU A 95 9.34 -6.00 -10.64
N LEU A 96 8.46 -5.16 -10.08
CA LEU A 96 8.72 -3.74 -9.79
C LEU A 96 9.97 -3.55 -8.93
N GLN A 97 10.99 -2.93 -9.52
CA GLN A 97 12.13 -2.42 -8.75
C GLN A 97 11.75 -1.13 -8.03
N ARG A 98 12.46 -0.81 -6.94
CA ARG A 98 12.11 0.30 -6.05
C ARG A 98 12.11 1.65 -6.80
N ILE A 99 11.03 2.41 -6.67
CA ILE A 99 10.88 3.80 -7.15
C ILE A 99 11.14 4.76 -5.99
N ARG A 100 11.83 5.87 -6.27
CA ARG A 100 12.02 6.98 -5.33
C ARG A 100 11.24 8.20 -5.80
N TYR A 101 10.48 8.80 -4.90
CA TYR A 101 9.77 10.05 -5.17
C TYR A 101 10.01 11.06 -4.05
N LYS A 102 10.12 12.34 -4.43
CA LYS A 102 10.22 13.48 -3.54
C LYS A 102 9.45 14.65 -4.13
N PHE A 103 8.67 15.34 -3.31
CA PHE A 103 8.01 16.59 -3.67
C PHE A 103 7.62 17.37 -2.41
N ASN A 104 7.42 18.67 -2.56
CA ASN A 104 6.87 19.51 -1.51
C ASN A 104 5.37 19.69 -1.76
N ALA A 105 4.53 19.16 -0.87
CA ALA A 105 3.09 19.36 -0.92
C ALA A 105 2.73 20.80 -0.50
N PRO A 106 1.64 21.39 -1.04
CA PRO A 106 1.15 22.69 -0.61
C PRO A 106 0.68 22.65 0.84
N ILE A 107 1.01 23.70 1.60
CA ILE A 107 0.49 23.87 2.95
C ILE A 107 -0.93 24.45 2.83
N VAL A 108 -1.95 23.59 2.78
CA VAL A 108 -3.34 24.03 2.81
C VAL A 108 -3.68 24.43 4.24
N ARG A 109 -3.57 25.73 4.55
CA ARG A 109 -3.93 26.28 5.88
C ARG A 109 -5.43 26.30 6.16
N ASN A 110 -6.27 25.90 5.19
CA ASN A 110 -7.72 26.01 5.32
C ASN A 110 -8.48 24.97 4.47
N SER A 111 -8.76 23.80 5.03
CA SER A 111 -9.95 23.03 4.67
C SER A 111 -10.50 22.35 5.91
N MET A 112 -11.80 22.49 6.15
CA MET A 112 -12.54 21.86 7.24
C MET A 112 -12.69 20.33 7.05
N ALA A 113 -11.72 19.67 6.41
CA ALA A 113 -11.55 18.23 6.46
C ALA A 113 -10.46 17.95 7.49
N GLN A 114 -10.84 18.03 8.76
CA GLN A 114 -9.96 17.58 9.84
C GLN A 114 -9.79 16.07 9.67
N TYR A 115 -8.57 15.64 9.37
CA TYR A 115 -8.22 14.23 9.38
C TYR A 115 -7.79 13.86 10.79
N LEU A 116 -8.40 12.83 11.36
CA LEU A 116 -8.08 12.37 12.70
C LEU A 116 -7.80 10.88 12.72
N TRP A 117 -6.87 10.51 13.59
CA TRP A 117 -6.62 9.14 13.97
C TRP A 117 -7.83 8.58 14.72
N GLN A 118 -8.38 7.48 14.21
CA GLN A 118 -9.52 6.81 14.84
C GLN A 118 -9.27 5.31 14.94
N TYR A 119 -9.68 4.73 16.07
CA TYR A 119 -9.76 3.28 16.21
C TYR A 119 -10.82 2.73 15.25
N VAL A 120 -10.49 1.63 14.60
CA VAL A 120 -11.46 0.84 13.83
C VAL A 120 -11.84 -0.42 14.59
N SER A 121 -12.63 -1.28 13.95
CA SER A 121 -13.02 -2.57 14.49
C SER A 121 -11.81 -3.44 14.80
N TRP A 122 -11.95 -4.27 15.83
CA TRP A 122 -10.94 -5.26 16.19
C TRP A 122 -10.66 -6.22 15.03
N THR A 123 -9.40 -6.63 14.89
CA THR A 123 -9.04 -7.74 14.01
C THR A 123 -9.74 -9.01 14.45
N LYS A 124 -9.79 -10.00 13.56
CA LYS A 124 -10.15 -11.36 13.97
C LYS A 124 -9.19 -11.84 15.07
N CYS A 125 -9.71 -12.66 15.96
CA CYS A 125 -8.89 -13.29 17.00
C CYS A 125 -7.83 -14.18 16.34
N SER A 126 -6.59 -14.16 16.86
CA SER A 126 -5.49 -14.98 16.35
C SER A 126 -5.70 -16.49 16.52
N ALA A 127 -6.55 -16.88 17.47
CA ALA A 127 -6.94 -18.25 17.73
C ALA A 127 -8.46 -18.35 17.84
N ILE A 128 -9.03 -19.50 17.50
CA ILE A 128 -10.48 -19.74 17.62
C ILE A 128 -10.88 -20.26 19.02
N CYS A 129 -9.91 -20.73 19.80
CA CYS A 129 -10.05 -21.27 21.16
C CYS A 129 -8.68 -21.33 21.85
N ALA A 130 -8.67 -21.71 23.13
CA ALA A 130 -7.50 -21.86 24.01
C ALA A 130 -6.64 -20.59 24.18
N GLY A 131 -7.25 -19.42 24.01
CA GLY A 131 -6.59 -18.13 24.14
C GLY A 131 -5.95 -17.65 22.85
N GLY A 132 -6.42 -16.50 22.37
CA GLY A 132 -5.81 -15.73 21.31
C GLY A 132 -5.77 -14.24 21.66
N SER A 133 -5.26 -13.45 20.73
CA SER A 133 -5.19 -12.00 20.83
C SER A 133 -5.83 -11.36 19.60
N GLN A 134 -6.49 -10.24 19.81
CA GLN A 134 -6.97 -9.37 18.74
C GLN A 134 -6.43 -7.96 18.96
N VAL A 135 -6.20 -7.25 17.85
CA VAL A 135 -5.65 -5.90 17.83
C VAL A 135 -6.72 -4.92 17.36
N GLN A 136 -6.79 -3.74 17.96
CA GLN A 136 -7.62 -2.63 17.48
C GLN A 136 -6.69 -1.62 16.80
N PRO A 137 -6.64 -1.62 15.46
CA PRO A 137 -5.77 -0.70 14.74
C PRO A 137 -6.34 0.71 14.75
N VAL A 138 -5.46 1.66 14.46
CA VAL A 138 -5.79 3.09 14.33
C VAL A 138 -5.53 3.51 12.89
N VAL A 139 -6.53 4.08 12.23
CA VAL A 139 -6.43 4.54 10.85
C VAL A 139 -6.71 6.04 10.76
N CYS A 140 -6.18 6.69 9.73
CA CYS A 140 -6.49 8.09 9.46
C CYS A 140 -7.84 8.19 8.76
N ARG A 141 -8.79 8.96 9.32
CA ARG A 141 -10.12 9.14 8.73
C ARG A 141 -10.42 10.60 8.45
N ASN A 142 -11.09 10.84 7.33
CA ASN A 142 -11.67 12.12 7.01
C ASN A 142 -12.91 12.35 7.89
N GLN A 143 -12.98 13.46 8.64
CA GLN A 143 -14.15 13.74 9.46
C GLN A 143 -15.42 14.08 8.68
N ALA A 144 -15.33 14.50 7.41
CA ALA A 144 -16.49 14.89 6.62
C ALA A 144 -17.36 13.68 6.21
N ASP A 145 -16.74 12.57 5.80
CA ASP A 145 -17.43 11.38 5.29
C ASP A 145 -17.04 10.09 6.03
N SER A 146 -16.17 10.18 7.03
CA SER A 146 -15.64 9.04 7.78
C SER A 146 -14.92 8.00 6.90
N SER A 147 -14.45 8.38 5.72
CA SER A 147 -13.64 7.50 4.87
C SER A 147 -12.24 7.32 5.46
N THR A 148 -11.67 6.12 5.28
CA THR A 148 -10.27 5.85 5.63
C THR A 148 -9.37 6.38 4.53
N VAL A 149 -8.37 7.18 4.89
CA VAL A 149 -7.41 7.79 3.97
C VAL A 149 -5.98 7.37 4.32
N LEU A 150 -5.03 7.73 3.48
CA LEU A 150 -3.61 7.44 3.73
C LEU A 150 -3.11 8.12 5.00
N ASN A 151 -2.18 7.46 5.71
CA ASN A 151 -1.68 7.90 7.01
C ASN A 151 -1.06 9.32 7.01
N HIS A 152 -0.54 9.79 5.88
CA HIS A 152 0.11 11.10 5.76
C HIS A 152 -0.86 12.29 5.86
N PHE A 153 -2.18 12.06 5.74
CA PHE A 153 -3.18 13.10 5.94
C PHE A 153 -3.38 13.46 7.43
N CYS A 154 -3.05 12.55 8.35
CA CYS A 154 -3.14 12.77 9.79
C CYS A 154 -1.77 13.14 10.38
N ASN A 155 -1.75 13.96 11.44
CA ASN A 155 -0.51 14.33 12.12
C ASN A 155 0.12 13.11 12.82
N PRO A 156 1.33 12.66 12.44
CA PRO A 156 1.98 11.50 13.05
C PRO A 156 2.24 11.64 14.56
N GLU A 157 2.45 12.87 15.06
CA GLU A 157 2.66 13.12 16.49
C GLU A 157 1.41 12.86 17.34
N THR A 158 0.23 12.90 16.71
CA THR A 158 -1.07 12.64 17.37
C THR A 158 -1.54 11.20 17.20
N LYS A 159 -0.72 10.32 16.61
CA LYS A 159 -1.11 8.94 16.35
C LYS A 159 -1.30 8.16 17.65
N LEU A 160 -2.50 7.63 17.82
CA LEU A 160 -2.84 6.78 18.97
C LEU A 160 -2.14 5.40 18.84
N PRO A 161 -1.71 4.80 19.96
CA PRO A 161 -1.19 3.44 19.95
C PRO A 161 -2.30 2.43 19.68
N GLU A 162 -1.94 1.34 19.00
CA GLU A 162 -2.83 0.20 18.81
C GLU A 162 -3.15 -0.45 20.16
N ARG A 163 -4.38 -0.95 20.30
CA ARG A 163 -4.80 -1.67 21.50
C ARG A 163 -4.77 -3.16 21.23
N GLN A 164 -4.49 -3.95 22.26
CA GLN A 164 -4.53 -5.40 22.19
C GLN A 164 -5.37 -5.94 23.35
N ARG A 165 -6.13 -7.00 23.11
CA ARG A 165 -6.88 -7.70 24.16
C ARG A 165 -6.92 -9.21 23.91
N PRO A 166 -7.02 -10.02 24.97
CA PRO A 166 -7.26 -11.45 24.83
C PRO A 166 -8.65 -11.71 24.21
N CYS A 167 -8.78 -12.83 23.52
CA CYS A 167 -10.02 -13.34 22.95
C CYS A 167 -10.02 -14.86 22.92
N ASN A 168 -11.21 -15.47 22.79
CA ASN A 168 -11.39 -16.92 22.66
C ASN A 168 -10.63 -17.73 23.73
N THR A 169 -10.78 -17.33 25.00
CA THR A 169 -10.12 -17.94 26.16
C THR A 169 -10.69 -19.30 26.54
N GLU A 170 -11.82 -19.68 25.95
CA GLU A 170 -12.45 -20.97 26.18
C GLU A 170 -11.59 -22.13 25.66
N PRO A 171 -11.54 -23.28 26.36
CA PRO A 171 -10.80 -24.44 25.90
C PRO A 171 -11.30 -24.91 24.52
N CYS A 172 -10.36 -25.41 23.72
CA CYS A 172 -10.72 -25.98 22.42
C CYS A 172 -11.61 -27.22 22.59
N PRO A 173 -12.51 -27.48 21.62
CA PRO A 173 -13.21 -28.76 21.56
C PRO A 173 -12.21 -29.93 21.64
N PRO A 174 -12.54 -31.00 22.36
CA PRO A 174 -11.65 -32.15 22.49
C PRO A 174 -11.38 -32.75 21.11
N ALA A 175 -10.10 -33.03 20.84
CA ALA A 175 -9.66 -33.71 19.63
C ALA A 175 -9.13 -35.10 20.00
N TRP A 176 -9.54 -36.12 19.25
CA TRP A 176 -8.94 -37.43 19.36
C TRP A 176 -7.51 -37.38 18.83
N VAL A 177 -6.57 -37.77 19.67
CA VAL A 177 -5.17 -37.97 19.30
C VAL A 177 -4.85 -39.45 19.37
N ILE A 178 -4.19 -39.97 18.34
CA ILE A 178 -3.71 -41.36 18.34
C ILE A 178 -2.46 -41.39 19.21
N GLY A 179 -2.54 -42.07 20.35
CA GLY A 179 -1.40 -42.29 21.23
C GLY A 179 -0.37 -43.23 20.61
N ASN A 180 0.85 -43.19 21.16
CA ASN A 180 1.83 -44.23 20.86
C ASN A 180 1.31 -45.58 21.36
N TRP A 181 1.63 -46.64 20.62
CA TRP A 181 1.41 -48.00 21.11
C TRP A 181 2.15 -48.20 22.43
N SER A 182 1.52 -48.91 23.37
CA SER A 182 2.21 -49.44 24.56
C SER A 182 3.37 -50.33 24.14
N GLU A 183 4.32 -50.53 25.06
CA GLU A 183 5.31 -51.59 24.90
C GLU A 183 4.63 -52.95 24.73
N CYS A 184 5.32 -53.87 24.06
CA CYS A 184 4.82 -55.21 23.85
C CYS A 184 4.75 -55.95 25.19
N SER A 185 3.64 -56.62 25.48
CA SER A 185 3.47 -57.38 26.72
C SER A 185 4.49 -58.52 26.91
N ARG A 186 5.29 -58.85 25.87
CA ARG A 186 6.35 -59.85 25.90
C ARG A 186 7.53 -59.41 25.03
N SER A 187 8.74 -59.78 25.44
CA SER A 187 9.98 -59.52 24.71
C SER A 187 10.22 -60.49 23.54
N CYS A 188 9.54 -61.65 23.50
CA CYS A 188 9.56 -62.60 22.38
C CYS A 188 8.22 -63.35 22.23
N ASN A 189 7.99 -63.93 21.05
CA ASN A 189 6.74 -64.61 20.66
C ASN A 189 5.50 -63.68 20.58
N GLN A 190 4.29 -64.24 20.63
CA GLN A 190 3.04 -63.51 20.47
C GLN A 190 2.73 -62.66 21.73
N GLY A 191 2.54 -61.36 21.53
CA GLY A 191 2.22 -60.39 22.58
C GLY A 191 1.13 -59.41 22.14
N VAL A 192 0.63 -58.64 23.10
CA VAL A 192 -0.40 -57.61 22.88
C VAL A 192 0.20 -56.24 23.15
N ARG A 193 -0.16 -55.28 22.31
CA ARG A 193 0.07 -53.85 22.52
C ARG A 193 -1.26 -53.13 22.45
N THR A 194 -1.42 -52.07 23.22
CA THR A 194 -2.65 -51.27 23.30
C THR A 194 -2.37 -49.85 22.80
N ARG A 195 -3.34 -49.24 22.12
CA ARG A 195 -3.36 -47.82 21.74
C ARG A 195 -4.79 -47.32 21.70
#